data_AF-A0A929B182-F1
#
_entry.id   AF-A0A929B182-F1
#
_cell.length_a   1.000
_cell.length_b   1.000
_cell.length_c   1.000
_cell.angle_alpha   90.00
_cell.angle_beta   90.00
_cell.angle_gamma   90.00
#
_symmetry.space_group_name_H-M   'P 1'
#
loop_
_entity.id
_entity.type
_entity.pdbx_description
1 polymer ?
#
loop_
_entity_poly.entity_id
_entity_poly.type
_entity_poly.pdbx_seq_one_letter_code
_entity_poly.pdbx_strand_id
1 'polypeptide(L)'
;MDNQENRDRDSTINPGDKIDESKSLEEKEKQIAVDNWDITGHDTVPTYFVAEDEEGNEEALHHVKDAEEISDVIRQARVDEEGERKWW
;
A
#
# COMPACT_ATOMS: atom_id res chain seq x y z
N MET A 1 -9.42 -25.12 -21.77
CA MET A 1 -8.89 -24.73 -20.45
C MET A 1 -7.41 -24.41 -20.67
N ASP A 2 -6.79 -23.57 -19.84
CA ASP A 2 -5.35 -23.22 -19.89
C ASP A 2 -4.94 -22.05 -20.82
N ASN A 3 -5.36 -20.83 -20.46
CA ASN A 3 -4.70 -19.59 -20.91
C ASN A 3 -4.34 -18.64 -19.75
N GLN A 4 -4.47 -19.10 -18.50
CA GLN A 4 -4.27 -18.28 -17.31
C GLN A 4 -2.91 -18.53 -16.64
N GLU A 5 -2.38 -19.76 -16.69
CA GLU A 5 -1.09 -20.11 -16.07
C GLU A 5 0.15 -19.48 -16.72
N ASN A 6 0.03 -18.92 -17.93
CA ASN A 6 1.20 -18.42 -18.67
C ASN A 6 1.50 -16.93 -18.45
N ARG A 7 0.65 -16.19 -17.73
CA ARG A 7 0.90 -14.76 -17.41
C ARG A 7 1.65 -14.56 -16.09
N ASP A 8 1.65 -15.54 -15.20
CA ASP A 8 2.35 -15.44 -13.91
C ASP A 8 3.86 -15.77 -14.03
N ARG A 9 4.33 -16.29 -15.17
CA ARG A 9 5.74 -16.65 -15.39
C ARG A 9 6.63 -15.51 -15.90
N ASP A 10 6.05 -14.38 -16.28
CA ASP A 10 6.75 -13.24 -16.91
C ASP A 10 6.55 -11.93 -16.13
N SER A 11 5.97 -12.01 -14.94
CA SER A 11 5.82 -10.85 -14.05
C SER A 11 7.10 -10.67 -13.25
N THR A 12 7.83 -9.60 -13.53
CA THR A 12 8.93 -9.11 -12.67
C THR A 12 8.43 -8.56 -11.32
N ILE A 13 7.11 -8.47 -11.15
CA ILE A 13 6.45 -8.02 -9.92
C ILE A 13 6.30 -9.20 -8.97
N ASN A 14 6.63 -8.96 -7.70
CA ASN A 14 6.44 -9.91 -6.61
C ASN A 14 4.94 -10.29 -6.48
N PRO A 15 4.58 -11.58 -6.36
CA PRO A 15 3.19 -12.00 -6.21
C PRO A 15 2.39 -11.27 -5.11
N GLY A 16 3.03 -10.95 -3.98
CA GLY A 16 2.39 -10.19 -2.88
C GLY A 16 2.08 -8.73 -3.23
N ASP A 17 2.77 -8.20 -4.23
CA ASP A 17 2.65 -6.83 -4.73
C ASP A 17 1.67 -6.71 -5.92
N LYS A 18 0.99 -7.81 -6.26
CA LYS A 18 -0.01 -7.81 -7.33
C LYS A 18 -1.27 -7.08 -6.87
N ILE A 19 -1.64 -6.05 -7.61
CA ILE A 19 -2.84 -5.25 -7.38
C ILE A 19 -4.07 -6.06 -7.82
N ASP A 20 -5.02 -6.22 -6.91
CA ASP A 20 -6.36 -6.74 -7.20
C ASP A 20 -7.39 -5.71 -6.76
N GLU A 21 -8.07 -5.11 -7.73
CA GLU A 21 -9.07 -4.06 -7.51
C GLU A 21 -10.35 -4.60 -6.86
N SER A 22 -10.57 -5.92 -6.88
CA SER A 22 -11.75 -6.57 -6.32
C SER A 22 -11.70 -6.71 -4.80
N LYS A 23 -10.53 -6.53 -4.18
CA LYS A 23 -10.32 -6.69 -2.74
C LYS A 23 -10.93 -5.53 -1.95
N SER A 24 -11.51 -5.87 -0.81
CA SER A 24 -11.98 -4.89 0.18
C SER A 24 -10.81 -4.16 0.87
N LEU A 25 -11.12 -3.08 1.59
CA LEU A 25 -10.13 -2.28 2.30
C LEU A 25 -9.41 -3.11 3.38
N GLU A 26 -10.14 -3.89 4.18
CA GLU A 26 -9.56 -4.78 5.19
C GLU A 26 -8.65 -5.87 4.58
N GLU A 27 -8.95 -6.34 3.36
CA GLU A 27 -8.14 -7.32 2.66
C GLU A 27 -6.85 -6.71 2.09
N LYS A 28 -6.92 -5.46 1.63
CA LYS A 28 -5.75 -4.70 1.16
C LYS A 28 -4.83 -4.34 2.32
N GLU A 29 -5.37 -3.96 3.46
CA GLU A 29 -4.61 -3.65 4.68
C GLU A 29 -3.77 -4.86 5.15
N LYS A 30 -4.33 -6.08 5.06
CA LYS A 30 -3.63 -7.32 5.44
C LYS A 30 -2.70 -7.85 4.36
N GLN A 31 -2.63 -7.21 3.19
CA GLN A 31 -1.81 -7.69 2.09
C GLN A 31 -0.34 -7.35 2.31
N ILE A 32 0.51 -8.37 2.22
CA ILE A 32 1.95 -8.28 2.44
C ILE A 32 2.68 -8.47 1.11
N ALA A 33 3.53 -7.51 0.76
CA ALA A 33 4.33 -7.55 -0.45
C ALA A 33 5.54 -8.47 -0.26
N VAL A 34 6.26 -8.31 0.85
CA VAL A 34 7.44 -9.11 1.20
C VAL A 34 7.27 -9.65 2.60
N ASP A 35 7.46 -10.96 2.75
CA ASP A 35 7.54 -11.65 4.04
C ASP A 35 8.67 -12.66 3.96
N ASN A 36 9.86 -12.30 4.43
CA ASN A 36 11.04 -13.15 4.30
C ASN A 36 12.03 -13.00 5.45
N TRP A 37 12.86 -14.02 5.64
CA TRP A 37 13.96 -14.04 6.60
C TRP A 37 15.30 -13.89 5.88
N ASP A 38 16.12 -12.93 6.30
CA ASP A 38 17.52 -12.81 5.89
C ASP A 38 18.47 -12.93 7.11
N ILE A 39 19.78 -12.98 6.86
CA ILE A 39 20.83 -13.01 7.88
C ILE A 39 20.74 -11.83 8.86
N THR A 40 20.10 -10.74 8.46
CA THR A 40 19.88 -9.52 9.26
C THR A 40 18.61 -9.57 10.10
N GLY A 41 17.65 -10.45 9.81
CA GLY A 41 16.38 -10.55 10.52
C GLY A 41 15.19 -10.88 9.62
N HIS A 42 13.99 -10.76 10.19
CA HIS A 42 12.73 -10.91 9.46
C HIS A 42 12.27 -9.57 8.91
N ASP A 43 12.07 -9.50 7.60
CA ASP A 43 11.59 -8.31 6.92
C ASP A 43 10.17 -8.55 6.40
N THR A 44 9.25 -7.69 6.85
CA THR A 44 7.85 -7.68 6.42
C THR A 44 7.53 -6.31 5.84
N VAL A 45 7.08 -6.27 4.60
CA VAL A 45 6.71 -5.03 3.89
C VAL A 45 5.23 -5.12 3.46
N PRO A 46 4.35 -4.24 3.97
CA PRO A 46 2.95 -4.20 3.55
C PRO A 46 2.82 -3.69 2.11
N THR A 47 1.80 -4.18 1.40
CA THR A 47 1.52 -3.73 0.02
C THR A 47 0.81 -2.37 -0.01
N TYR A 48 -0.09 -2.15 0.95
CA TYR A 48 -0.91 -0.95 1.03
C TYR A 48 -0.72 -0.22 2.37
N PHE A 49 -0.88 1.10 2.35
CA PHE A 49 -1.01 1.94 3.53
C PHE A 49 -2.45 2.43 3.62
N VAL A 50 -3.07 2.30 4.81
CA VAL A 50 -4.38 2.90 5.05
C VAL A 50 -4.17 4.34 5.49
N ALA A 51 -4.73 5.27 4.72
CA ALA A 51 -4.69 6.69 4.97
C ALA A 51 -6.11 7.24 5.14
N GLU A 52 -6.25 8.28 5.96
CA GLU A 52 -7.48 9.03 6.13
C GLU A 52 -7.35 10.36 5.39
N ASP A 53 -8.33 10.68 4.54
CA ASP A 53 -8.39 11.94 3.81
C ASP A 53 -8.89 13.11 4.69
N GLU A 54 -9.04 14.30 4.10
CA GLU A 54 -9.54 15.50 4.80
C GLU A 54 -11.02 15.41 5.22
N GLU A 55 -11.77 14.51 4.60
CA GLU A 55 -13.20 14.27 4.85
C GLU A 55 -13.42 13.14 5.87
N GLY A 56 -12.36 12.44 6.28
CA GLY A 56 -12.40 11.32 7.22
C GLY A 56 -12.67 9.96 6.56
N ASN A 57 -12.54 9.84 5.23
CA ASN A 57 -12.65 8.56 4.54
C ASN A 57 -11.32 7.82 4.57
N GLU A 58 -11.38 6.52 4.81
CA GLU A 58 -10.21 5.64 4.77
C GLU A 58 -9.99 5.09 3.35
N GLU A 59 -8.75 5.15 2.88
CA GLU A 59 -8.33 4.64 1.58
C GLU A 59 -7.04 3.81 1.72
N ALA A 60 -6.98 2.69 0.99
CA ALA A 60 -5.81 1.82 0.96
C ALA A 60 -4.92 2.17 -0.26
N LEU A 61 -3.82 2.87 -0.02
CA LEU A 61 -2.87 3.36 -1.03
C LEU A 61 -1.73 2.38 -1.26
N HIS A 62 -1.48 1.99 -2.51
CA HIS A 62 -0.41 1.07 -2.87
C HIS A 62 0.95 1.75 -2.82
N HIS A 63 1.91 1.15 -2.10
CA HIS A 63 3.18 1.80 -1.79
C HIS A 63 4.01 2.23 -3.02
N VAL A 64 3.95 1.47 -4.12
CA VAL A 64 4.61 1.84 -5.40
C VAL A 64 3.74 2.72 -6.29
N LYS A 65 2.51 2.28 -6.60
CA LYS A 65 1.66 2.90 -7.62
C LYS A 65 1.14 4.28 -7.19
N ASP A 66 0.84 4.43 -5.91
CA ASP A 66 0.14 5.60 -5.37
C ASP A 66 1.11 6.50 -4.59
N ALA A 67 2.40 6.47 -4.93
CA ALA A 67 3.45 7.21 -4.22
C ALA A 67 3.24 8.73 -4.25
N GLU A 68 2.67 9.28 -5.32
CA GLU A 68 2.31 10.70 -5.43
C GLU A 68 1.19 11.06 -4.44
N GLU A 69 0.16 10.22 -4.38
CA GLU A 69 -0.97 10.40 -3.47
C GLU A 69 -0.55 10.22 -2.00
N ILE A 70 0.30 9.25 -1.70
CA ILE A 70 0.93 9.09 -0.37
C ILE A 70 1.73 10.34 0.00
N SER A 71 2.52 10.88 -0.94
CA SER A 71 3.26 12.12 -0.71
C SER A 71 2.32 13.29 -0.42
N ASP A 72 1.18 13.36 -1.11
CA ASP A 72 0.16 14.38 -0.90
C ASP A 72 -0.54 14.22 0.44
N VAL A 73 -0.94 13.01 0.83
CA VAL A 73 -1.46 12.70 2.17
C VAL A 73 -0.47 13.11 3.25
N ILE A 74 0.81 12.79 3.13
CA ILE A 74 1.83 13.17 4.11
C ILE A 74 1.97 14.70 4.19
N ARG A 75 1.89 15.39 3.05
CA ARG A 75 1.97 16.85 2.96
C ARG A 75 0.74 17.53 3.57
N GLN A 76 -0.44 16.93 3.42
CA GLN A 76 -1.71 17.41 3.97
C GLN A 76 -1.84 17.09 5.47
N ALA A 77 -1.34 15.94 5.91
CA ALA A 77 -1.28 15.53 7.32
C ALA A 77 -0.24 16.32 8.14
N ARG A 78 0.27 17.43 7.61
CA ARG A 78 1.25 18.27 8.29
C ARG A 78 0.58 18.92 9.49
N VAL A 79 1.23 18.76 10.65
CA VAL A 79 0.77 19.33 11.90
C VAL A 79 1.39 20.70 12.14
N ASP A 80 0.71 21.54 12.92
CA ASP A 80 1.30 22.77 13.43
C ASP A 80 2.15 22.56 14.69
N GLU A 81 2.62 23.66 15.27
CA GLU A 81 3.45 23.66 16.48
C GLU A 81 2.72 23.07 17.71
N GLU A 82 1.40 23.00 17.68
CA GLU A 82 0.56 22.41 18.74
C GLU A 82 0.27 20.91 18.47
N GLY A 83 0.70 20.38 17.32
CA GLY A 83 0.48 18.99 16.92
C GLY A 83 -0.87 18.75 16.25
N GLU A 84 -1.63 19.81 15.96
CA GLU A 84 -2.94 19.70 15.30
C GLU A 84 -2.74 19.56 13.79
N ARG A 85 -3.44 18.60 13.17
CA ARG A 85 -3.45 18.45 11.71
C ARG A 85 -4.06 19.70 11.11
N LYS A 86 -3.43 20.21 10.06
CA LYS A 86 -3.89 21.44 9.44
C LYS A 86 -3.97 21.28 7.93
N TRP A 87 -5.17 21.52 7.41
CA TRP A 87 -5.53 21.46 6.01
C TRP A 87 -5.60 22.91 5.48
N TRP A 88 -4.61 23.36 4.71
CA TRP A 88 -4.58 24.70 4.09
C TRP A 88 -3.86 24.70 2.74
#